data_AF-A0A1C5F206-F1
#
_entry.id   AF-A0A1C5F206-F1
#
_cell.length_a   1.000
_cell.length_b   1.000
_cell.length_c   1.000
_cell.angle_alpha   90.00
_cell.angle_beta   90.00
_cell.angle_gamma   90.00
#
_symmetry.space_group_name_H-M   'P 1'
#
loop_
_entity.id
_entity.type
_entity.pdbx_description
1 polymer ?
#
loop_
_entity_poly.entity_id
_entity_poly.type
_entity_poly.pdbx_seq_one_letter_code
_entity_poly.pdbx_strand_id
1 'polypeptide(L)'
;MVPGGKGRYGRADVVICTPLLPDLVIELDSRPNPASAQKLAFARDAGAFPLWVRFGEGGIDKIDGLMVLDLREAVRGVCDAEPAAGAS
;
A
#
# COMPACT_ATOMS: atom_id res chain seq x y z
N MET A 1 9.72 -12.48 -16.38
CA MET A 1 8.95 -13.75 -16.35
C MET A 1 8.09 -13.69 -15.11
N VAL A 2 6.76 -13.69 -15.26
CA VAL A 2 5.84 -13.54 -14.12
C VAL A 2 5.87 -14.82 -13.27
N PRO A 3 6.15 -14.76 -11.95
CA PRO A 3 6.17 -15.95 -11.12
C PRO A 3 4.83 -16.70 -11.17
N GLY A 4 4.87 -18.00 -11.48
CA GLY A 4 3.69 -18.88 -11.43
C GLY A 4 2.77 -18.86 -12.65
N GLY A 5 3.14 -18.20 -13.76
CA GLY A 5 2.41 -18.28 -15.03
C GLY A 5 1.01 -17.63 -15.04
N LYS A 6 0.62 -16.97 -13.96
CA LYS A 6 -0.65 -16.23 -13.88
C LYS A 6 -0.48 -14.88 -14.58
N GLY A 7 -1.31 -14.58 -15.58
CA GLY A 7 -1.29 -13.26 -16.26
C GLY A 7 -1.89 -12.11 -15.42
N ARG A 8 -2.45 -12.39 -14.24
CA ARG A 8 -3.05 -11.41 -13.32
C ARG A 8 -3.07 -11.93 -11.88
N TYR A 9 -2.88 -11.03 -10.92
CA TYR A 9 -2.96 -11.36 -9.48
C TYR A 9 -4.24 -10.85 -8.80
N GLY A 10 -4.87 -9.81 -9.36
CA GLY A 10 -6.06 -9.18 -8.82
C GLY A 10 -6.20 -7.75 -9.35
N ARG A 11 -7.18 -7.01 -8.84
CA ARG A 11 -7.32 -5.57 -9.08
C ARG A 11 -6.54 -4.81 -8.02
N ALA A 12 -5.73 -3.86 -8.46
CA ALA A 12 -5.08 -2.90 -7.57
C ALA A 12 -6.07 -1.84 -7.09
N ASP A 13 -5.87 -1.29 -5.89
CA ASP A 13 -6.71 -0.22 -5.37
C ASP A 13 -6.57 1.05 -6.24
N VAL A 14 -5.33 1.41 -6.56
CA VAL A 14 -5.02 2.53 -7.46
C VAL A 14 -3.90 2.14 -8.43
N VAL A 15 -4.04 2.56 -9.68
CA VAL A 15 -3.00 2.52 -10.71
C VAL A 15 -2.89 3.90 -11.33
N ILE A 16 -1.68 4.47 -11.35
CA ILE A 16 -1.37 5.71 -12.07
C ILE A 16 -0.50 5.35 -13.26
N CYS A 17 -1.09 5.45 -14.46
CA CYS A 17 -0.36 5.23 -15.70
C CYS A 17 0.48 6.45 -16.05
N THR A 18 1.77 6.26 -16.30
CA THR A 18 2.71 7.35 -16.57
C THR A 18 3.33 7.22 -17.94
N PRO A 19 3.23 8.24 -18.82
CA PRO A 19 3.89 8.19 -20.12
C PRO A 19 5.41 8.07 -19.95
N LEU A 20 6.02 7.10 -20.64
CA LEU A 20 7.47 6.88 -20.70
C LEU A 20 8.15 6.53 -19.36
N LEU A 21 7.36 6.28 -18.31
CA LEU A 21 7.84 5.90 -16.98
C LEU A 21 7.08 4.65 -16.49
N PRO A 22 7.65 3.87 -15.57
CA PRO A 22 6.93 2.76 -14.93
C PRO A 22 5.65 3.23 -14.26
N ASP A 23 4.54 2.52 -14.51
CA ASP A 23 3.27 2.78 -13.84
C ASP A 23 3.41 2.65 -12.32
N LEU A 24 2.69 3.48 -11.56
CA LEU A 24 2.62 3.38 -10.10
C LEU A 24 1.43 2.50 -9.71
N VAL A 25 1.67 1.44 -8.95
CA VAL A 25 0.63 0.54 -8.44
C VAL A 25 0.57 0.67 -6.92
N ILE A 26 -0.61 0.97 -6.38
CA ILE A 26 -0.79 1.30 -4.97
C ILE A 26 -1.83 0.38 -4.33
N GLU A 27 -1.51 -0.13 -3.15
CA GLU A 27 -2.46 -0.78 -2.24
C GLU A 27 -2.56 0.01 -0.94
N LEU A 28 -3.77 0.09 -0.39
CA LEU A 28 -4.10 0.83 0.82
C LEU A 28 -4.62 -0.13 1.89
N ASP A 29 -3.87 -0.27 2.99
CA ASP A 29 -4.27 -1.19 4.06
C ASP A 29 -4.28 -0.54 5.44
N SER A 30 -5.40 -0.74 6.16
CA SER A 30 -5.51 -0.45 7.59
C SER A 30 -4.97 -1.58 8.48
N ARG A 31 -4.74 -2.78 7.94
CA ARG A 31 -4.27 -3.97 8.68
C ARG A 31 -3.30 -4.80 7.83
N PRO A 32 -2.49 -5.71 8.40
CA PRO A 32 -1.66 -6.62 7.61
C PRO A 32 -2.51 -7.40 6.58
N ASN A 33 -2.12 -7.32 5.30
CA ASN A 33 -2.88 -7.92 4.20
C ASN A 33 -1.92 -8.64 3.23
N PRO A 34 -1.80 -9.97 3.35
CA PRO A 34 -0.94 -10.76 2.47
C PRO A 34 -1.32 -10.69 0.98
N ALA A 35 -2.60 -10.45 0.66
CA ALA A 35 -3.03 -10.34 -0.72
C ALA A 35 -2.48 -9.08 -1.40
N SER A 36 -2.50 -7.95 -0.69
CA SER A 36 -1.93 -6.68 -1.17
C SER A 36 -0.41 -6.78 -1.36
N ALA A 37 0.29 -7.40 -0.41
CA ALA A 37 1.72 -7.73 -0.57
C ALA A 37 2.01 -8.49 -1.87
N GLN A 38 1.22 -9.52 -2.17
CA GLN A 38 1.41 -10.35 -3.35
C GLN A 38 1.06 -9.61 -4.66
N LYS A 39 0.02 -8.76 -4.67
CA LYS A 39 -0.29 -7.89 -5.82
C LYS A 39 0.86 -6.93 -6.13
N LEU A 40 1.44 -6.31 -5.10
CA LEU A 40 2.54 -5.37 -5.26
C LEU A 40 3.84 -6.07 -5.71
N ALA A 41 4.12 -7.28 -5.20
CA ALA A 41 5.22 -8.10 -5.69
C ALA A 41 5.04 -8.48 -7.17
N PHE A 42 3.81 -8.82 -7.57
CA PHE A 42 3.48 -9.06 -8.98
C PHE A 42 3.70 -7.80 -9.83
N ALA A 43 3.26 -6.63 -9.35
CA ALA A 43 3.41 -5.36 -10.06
C ALA A 43 4.90 -5.02 -10.29
N ARG A 44 5.73 -5.19 -9.26
CA ARG A 44 7.19 -5.07 -9.35
C ARG A 44 7.76 -5.96 -10.44
N ASP A 45 7.39 -7.24 -10.44
CA ASP A 45 7.91 -8.23 -11.38
C ASP A 45 7.41 -8.00 -12.82
N ALA A 46 6.31 -7.25 -12.97
CA ALA A 46 5.79 -6.76 -14.24
C ALA A 46 6.45 -5.44 -14.69
N GLY A 47 7.36 -4.88 -13.90
CA GLY A 47 8.11 -3.66 -14.23
C GLY A 47 7.45 -2.36 -13.77
N ALA A 48 6.38 -2.42 -12.97
CA ALA A 48 5.75 -1.25 -12.36
C ALA A 48 6.48 -0.84 -11.06
N PHE A 49 6.19 0.37 -10.58
CA PHE A 49 6.63 0.85 -9.28
C PHE A 49 5.56 0.56 -8.20
N PRO A 50 5.81 -0.37 -7.25
CA PRO A 50 4.85 -0.70 -6.20
C PRO A 50 4.95 0.24 -4.99
N LEU A 51 3.82 0.73 -4.50
CA LEU A 51 3.70 1.50 -3.26
C LEU A 51 2.66 0.87 -2.33
N TRP A 52 3.08 0.53 -1.12
CA TRP A 52 2.17 0.09 -0.07
C TRP A 52 1.91 1.22 0.93
N VAL A 53 0.68 1.71 1.01
CA VAL A 53 0.30 2.72 2.01
C VAL A 53 -0.36 2.04 3.21
N ARG A 54 0.11 2.38 4.41
CA ARG A 54 -0.30 1.77 5.68
C ARG A 54 -0.78 2.84 6.63
N PHE A 55 -1.96 2.69 7.23
CA PHE A 55 -2.53 3.75 8.07
C PHE A 55 -3.23 3.30 9.36
N GLY A 56 -3.39 1.99 9.60
CA GLY A 56 -4.04 1.47 10.81
C GLY A 56 -3.09 0.72 11.74
N GLU A 57 -3.36 -0.55 11.98
CA GLU A 57 -2.68 -1.37 12.99
C GLU A 57 -1.87 -2.51 12.38
N GLY A 58 -1.03 -3.14 13.22
CA GLY A 58 -0.23 -4.31 12.86
C GLY A 58 1.01 -3.99 12.01
N GLY A 59 2.08 -4.74 12.27
CA GLY A 59 3.31 -4.71 11.47
C GLY A 59 3.23 -5.65 10.27
N ILE A 60 4.13 -5.43 9.31
CA ILE A 60 4.40 -6.35 8.21
C ILE A 60 5.91 -6.55 8.13
N ASP A 61 6.33 -7.73 7.69
CA ASP A 61 7.73 -7.94 7.36
C ASP A 61 8.12 -7.09 6.15
N LYS A 62 9.36 -6.62 6.15
CA LYS A 62 9.91 -5.87 5.01
C LYS A 62 9.91 -6.78 3.78
N ILE A 63 9.32 -6.30 2.69
CA ILE A 63 9.35 -6.96 1.39
C ILE A 63 10.35 -6.21 0.50
N ASP A 64 11.38 -6.90 0.03
CA ASP A 64 12.41 -6.28 -0.80
C ASP A 64 11.84 -5.76 -2.13
N GLY A 65 12.23 -4.54 -2.49
CA GLY A 65 11.77 -3.86 -3.70
C GLY A 65 10.36 -3.29 -3.62
N LEU A 66 9.71 -3.29 -2.46
CA LEU A 66 8.48 -2.55 -2.21
C LEU A 66 8.77 -1.22 -1.52
N MET A 67 8.18 -0.14 -2.03
CA MET A 67 8.11 1.11 -1.27
C MET A 67 6.96 1.00 -0.27
N VAL A 68 7.20 1.36 0.99
CA VAL A 68 6.17 1.39 2.04
C VAL A 68 6.05 2.81 2.57
N LEU A 69 4.86 3.39 2.46
CA LEU A 69 4.50 4.65 3.08
C LEU A 69 3.67 4.36 4.34
N ASP A 70 4.32 4.49 5.49
CA ASP A 70 3.68 4.26 6.78
C ASP A 70 3.16 5.56 7.38
N LEU A 71 1.83 5.70 7.39
CA LEU A 71 1.10 6.86 7.86
C LEU A 71 0.50 6.66 9.26
N ARG A 72 0.79 5.54 9.94
CA ARG A 72 0.11 5.19 11.20
C ARG A 72 0.28 6.25 12.29
N GLU A 73 1.49 6.77 12.47
CA GLU A 73 1.74 7.84 13.45
C GLU A 73 1.05 9.16 13.05
N ALA A 74 1.06 9.50 11.76
CA ALA A 74 0.37 10.68 11.26
C ALA A 74 -1.16 10.59 11.46
N VAL A 75 -1.74 9.42 11.21
CA VAL A 75 -3.19 9.19 11.40
C VAL A 75 -3.56 9.20 12.88
N ARG A 76 -2.76 8.59 13.76
CA ARG A 76 -3.01 8.69 15.22
C ARG A 76 -3.01 10.14 15.69
N GLY A 77 -2.04 10.93 15.26
CA GLY A 77 -1.98 12.36 15.61
C GLY A 77 -3.20 13.17 15.17
N VAL A 78 -3.87 12.76 14.08
CA VAL A 78 -5.12 13.39 13.64
C VAL A 78 -6.31 12.91 14.48
N CYS A 79 -6.43 11.61 14.74
CA CYS A 79 -7.53 11.05 15.54
C CYS A 79 -7.50 11.51 16.99
N ASP A 80 -6.30 11.66 17.58
CA ASP A 80 -6.12 12.12 18.95
C ASP A 80 -6.32 13.64 19.10
N ALA A 81 -6.37 14.38 17.99
CA ALA A 81 -6.55 15.84 17.97
C ALA A 81 -8.02 16.30 17.92
N GLU A 82 -9.01 15.38 18.03
CA GLU A 82 -10.41 15.76 18.17
C GLU A 82 -10.64 16.65 19.41
N PRO A 83 -11.42 17.74 19.30
CA PRO A 83 -11.53 18.75 20.33
C PRO A 83 -12.21 18.19 21.58
N ALA A 84 -11.77 18.67 22.76
CA ALA A 84 -12.44 18.44 24.03
C ALA A 84 -13.95 18.73 23.90
N ALA A 85 -14.75 17.67 23.78
CA ALA A 85 -16.19 17.77 23.88
C ALA A 85 -16.53 18.17 25.31
N GLY A 86 -17.15 19.34 25.47
CA GLY A 86 -17.90 19.72 26.67
C GLY A 86 -17.21 20.74 27.56
N ALA A 87 -17.46 22.02 27.29
CA ALA A 87 -17.72 22.97 28.37
C ALA A 87 -19.24 23.15 28.42
N SER A 88 -19.85 22.65 29.50
CA SER A 88 -21.25 22.92 29.89
C SER A 88 -21.48 24.40 30.17
#